data_AF-A0A8T1STB5-F1
#
_entry.id   AF-A0A8T1STB5-F1
#
_cell.length_a   1.000
_cell.length_b   1.000
_cell.length_c   1.000
_cell.angle_alpha   90.00
_cell.angle_beta   90.00
_cell.angle_gamma   90.00
#
_symmetry.space_group_name_H-M   'P 1'
#
loop_
_entity.id
_entity.type
_entity.pdbx_description
1 polymer ?
#
loop_
_entity_poly.entity_id
_entity_poly.type
_entity_poly.pdbx_seq_one_letter_code
_entity_poly.pdbx_strand_id
1 'polypeptide(L)'
;TVPSLKLKIAGKSLPTEKFAIRKSRRYLSSNPVPLPVPALEMMYIWNGYAVIGKCPDLTEGMLQTLTEAEAALERSPATELLADDQCLLKLLKGLCLKHLGKISEAEDYFTYIHLNERKIKYDHYLIPNALLELAVLYMDHGRREEGVKLLERAKQNYKNYSMETRTHFRIQAALHQAKSVSENGVHSGTSAVS
;
A
#
# COMPACT_ATOMS: atom_id res chain seq x y z
N THR A 1 0.37 -15.20 23.23
CA THR A 1 -0.09 -15.14 21.83
C THR A 1 -0.17 -13.68 21.40
N VAL A 2 -0.19 -13.34 20.10
CA VAL A 2 -0.27 -11.91 19.69
C VAL A 2 -1.39 -11.11 20.40
N PRO A 3 -2.61 -11.66 20.63
CA PRO A 3 -3.65 -10.99 21.41
C PRO A 3 -3.29 -10.65 22.87
N SER A 4 -2.37 -11.39 23.50
CA SER A 4 -1.95 -11.16 24.89
C SER A 4 -0.92 -10.03 25.02
N LEU A 5 -0.38 -9.53 23.91
CA LEU A 5 0.63 -8.46 23.88
C LEU A 5 0.02 -7.06 23.66
N LYS A 6 -1.30 -6.96 23.51
CA LYS A 6 -1.99 -5.70 23.20
C LYS A 6 -1.99 -4.77 24.41
N LEU A 7 -1.72 -3.49 24.17
CA LEU A 7 -1.87 -2.45 25.17
C LEU A 7 -3.21 -1.73 24.96
N LYS A 8 -3.77 -1.20 26.05
CA LYS A 8 -4.96 -0.35 25.99
C LYS A 8 -4.57 1.04 26.45
N ILE A 9 -4.78 2.02 25.58
CA ILE A 9 -4.64 3.44 25.93
C ILE A 9 -6.05 4.01 25.97
N ALA A 10 -6.46 4.54 27.13
CA ALA A 10 -7.83 5.00 27.38
C ALA A 10 -8.91 3.96 26.99
N GLY A 11 -8.66 2.69 27.30
CA GLY A 11 -9.58 1.57 27.02
C GLY A 11 -9.63 1.10 25.56
N LYS A 12 -8.95 1.79 24.62
CA LYS A 12 -8.89 1.43 23.20
C LYS A 12 -7.52 0.84 22.85
N SER A 13 -7.50 -0.24 22.08
CA SER A 13 -6.25 -0.74 21.48
C SER A 13 -5.86 0.10 20.28
N LEU A 14 -4.55 0.27 20.08
CA LEU A 14 -3.99 1.00 18.95
C LEU A 14 -4.41 0.36 17.62
N PRO A 15 -4.68 1.15 16.56
CA PRO A 15 -5.09 0.62 15.26
C PRO A 15 -4.10 -0.41 14.69
N THR A 16 -2.80 -0.18 14.86
CA THR A 16 -1.72 -1.08 14.44
C THR A 16 -1.72 -2.40 15.20
N GLU A 17 -1.98 -2.38 16.50
CA GLU A 17 -2.14 -3.61 17.30
C GLU A 17 -3.39 -4.39 16.87
N LYS A 18 -4.52 -3.71 16.65
CA LYS A 18 -5.73 -4.34 16.13
C LYS A 18 -5.49 -4.99 14.77
N PHE A 19 -4.73 -4.33 13.91
CA PHE A 19 -4.30 -4.86 12.61
C PHE A 19 -3.47 -6.14 12.80
N ALA A 20 -2.40 -6.08 13.60
CA ALA A 20 -1.53 -7.23 13.87
C ALA A 20 -2.30 -8.41 14.48
N ILE A 21 -3.19 -8.14 15.44
CA ILE A 21 -4.08 -9.16 16.02
C ILE A 21 -4.96 -9.79 14.95
N ARG A 22 -5.61 -9.00 14.09
CA ARG A 22 -6.48 -9.52 13.02
C ARG A 22 -5.70 -10.43 12.08
N LYS A 23 -4.51 -10.01 11.63
CA LYS A 23 -3.63 -10.81 10.76
C LYS A 23 -3.16 -12.09 11.45
N SER A 24 -2.80 -12.02 12.73
CA SER A 24 -2.31 -13.18 13.50
C SER A 24 -3.33 -14.29 13.70
N ARG A 25 -4.63 -14.02 13.52
CA ARG A 25 -5.69 -15.05 13.65
C ARG A 25 -5.49 -16.23 12.70
N ARG A 26 -4.78 -16.04 11.58
CA ARG A 26 -4.44 -17.13 10.66
C ARG A 26 -3.57 -18.23 11.28
N TYR A 27 -2.85 -17.94 12.37
CA TYR A 27 -2.06 -18.92 13.11
C TYR A 27 -2.85 -19.63 14.22
N LEU A 28 -4.08 -19.20 14.49
CA LEU A 28 -4.93 -19.73 15.56
C LEU A 28 -6.03 -20.67 15.04
N SER A 29 -6.13 -20.86 13.72
CA SER A 29 -7.07 -21.81 13.11
C SER A 29 -6.55 -23.25 13.20
N SER A 30 -7.45 -24.24 13.12
CA SER A 30 -7.09 -25.67 13.11
C SER A 30 -6.18 -26.05 11.95
N ASN A 31 -6.33 -25.35 10.81
CA ASN A 31 -5.45 -25.44 9.66
C ASN A 31 -4.82 -24.05 9.42
N PRO A 32 -3.64 -23.76 9.99
CA PRO A 32 -3.00 -22.46 9.84
C PRO A 32 -2.55 -22.20 8.40
N VAL A 33 -2.84 -20.99 7.90
CA VAL A 33 -2.30 -20.50 6.63
C VAL A 33 -1.35 -19.34 6.95
N PRO A 34 -0.02 -19.49 6.80
CA PRO A 34 0.93 -18.48 7.21
C PRO A 34 0.75 -17.18 6.40
N LEU A 35 1.09 -16.05 7.02
CA LEU A 35 1.20 -14.78 6.30
C LEU A 35 2.44 -14.82 5.39
N PRO A 36 2.36 -14.33 4.14
CA PRO A 36 3.47 -14.45 3.19
C PRO A 36 4.70 -13.64 3.63
N VAL A 37 4.51 -12.38 4.02
CA VAL A 37 5.61 -11.45 4.37
C VAL A 37 5.20 -10.49 5.50
N PRO A 38 4.87 -11.00 6.71
CA PRO A 38 4.25 -10.19 7.77
C PRO A 38 5.11 -9.00 8.22
N ALA A 39 6.44 -9.13 8.22
CA ALA A 39 7.34 -8.03 8.56
C ALA A 39 7.28 -6.90 7.51
N LEU A 40 7.32 -7.25 6.22
CA LEU A 40 7.26 -6.27 5.13
C LEU A 40 5.88 -5.60 5.03
N GLU A 41 4.80 -6.34 5.32
CA GLU A 41 3.44 -5.77 5.45
C GLU A 41 3.41 -4.74 6.59
N MET A 42 3.94 -5.07 7.77
CA MET A 42 4.00 -4.12 8.90
C MET A 42 4.87 -2.91 8.61
N MET A 43 5.98 -3.08 7.89
CA MET A 43 6.83 -1.96 7.46
C MET A 43 6.05 -1.00 6.55
N TYR A 44 5.22 -1.50 5.64
CA TYR A 44 4.32 -0.63 4.85
C TYR A 44 3.35 0.16 5.74
N ILE A 45 2.72 -0.51 6.71
CA ILE A 45 1.82 0.13 7.67
C ILE A 45 2.53 1.24 8.48
N TRP A 46 3.84 1.12 8.72
CA TRP A 46 4.64 2.15 9.39
C TRP A 46 5.36 3.13 8.44
N ASN A 47 5.05 3.12 7.15
CA ASN A 47 5.70 3.99 6.16
C ASN A 47 7.22 3.70 5.97
N GLY A 48 7.68 2.50 6.30
CA GLY A 48 9.10 2.12 6.24
C GLY A 48 9.71 2.16 4.84
N TYR A 49 8.89 1.91 3.80
CA TYR A 49 9.34 1.96 2.40
C TYR A 49 9.82 3.35 1.98
N ALA A 50 9.27 4.43 2.55
CA ALA A 50 9.73 5.80 2.26
C ALA A 50 11.16 6.07 2.74
N VAL A 51 11.66 5.29 3.71
CA VAL A 51 13.03 5.37 4.21
C VAL A 51 13.92 4.41 3.44
N ILE A 52 13.53 3.14 3.35
CA ILE A 52 14.34 2.08 2.73
C ILE A 52 14.47 2.27 1.22
N GLY A 53 13.45 2.84 0.58
CA GLY A 53 13.46 3.17 -0.85
C GLY A 53 14.53 4.18 -1.26
N LYS A 54 15.26 4.78 -0.30
CA LYS A 54 16.44 5.62 -0.56
C LYS A 54 17.75 4.82 -0.63
N CYS A 55 17.70 3.53 -0.30
CA CYS A 55 18.83 2.60 -0.33
C CYS A 55 18.53 1.51 -1.37
N PRO A 56 19.04 1.62 -2.61
CA PRO A 56 18.76 0.68 -3.70
C PRO A 56 19.05 -0.78 -3.32
N ASP A 57 20.21 -1.08 -2.76
CA ASP A 57 20.62 -2.44 -2.39
C ASP A 57 19.62 -3.11 -1.42
N LEU A 58 19.14 -2.37 -0.42
CA LEU A 58 18.13 -2.87 0.52
C LEU A 58 16.78 -3.07 -0.15
N THR A 59 16.42 -2.16 -1.07
CA THR A 59 15.16 -2.23 -1.83
C THR A 59 15.16 -3.43 -2.78
N GLU A 60 16.29 -3.72 -3.41
CA GLU A 60 16.50 -4.91 -4.25
C GLU A 60 16.40 -6.20 -3.42
N GLY A 61 17.05 -6.26 -2.26
CA GLY A 61 16.95 -7.40 -1.35
C GLY A 61 15.50 -7.65 -0.86
N MET A 62 14.75 -6.57 -0.59
CA MET A 62 13.33 -6.67 -0.29
C MET A 62 12.51 -7.18 -1.48
N LEU A 63 12.78 -6.69 -2.70
CA LEU A 63 12.12 -7.15 -3.91
C LEU A 63 12.40 -8.64 -4.18
N GLN A 64 13.62 -9.10 -3.93
CA GLN A 64 13.99 -10.51 -4.03
C GLN A 64 13.18 -11.35 -3.02
N THR A 65 13.14 -10.94 -1.75
CA THR A 65 12.35 -11.62 -0.70
C THR A 65 10.88 -11.73 -1.10
N LEU A 66 10.30 -10.66 -1.66
CA LEU A 66 8.92 -10.65 -2.15
C LEU A 66 8.70 -11.58 -3.35
N THR A 67 9.68 -11.70 -4.22
CA THR A 67 9.64 -12.58 -5.40
C THR A 67 9.70 -14.04 -5.01
N GLU A 68 10.54 -14.39 -4.03
CA GLU A 68 10.61 -15.74 -3.45
C GLU A 68 9.30 -16.11 -2.74
N ALA A 69 8.70 -15.17 -2.00
CA ALA A 69 7.41 -15.37 -1.35
C ALA A 69 6.26 -15.57 -2.37
N GLU A 70 6.27 -14.85 -3.49
CA GLU A 70 5.30 -15.04 -4.58
C GLU A 70 5.45 -16.42 -5.23
N ALA A 71 6.67 -16.85 -5.53
CA ALA A 71 6.93 -18.19 -6.08
C ALA A 71 6.56 -19.31 -5.08
N ALA A 72 6.71 -19.09 -3.78
CA ALA A 72 6.23 -20.02 -2.75
C ALA A 72 4.70 -20.08 -2.71
N LEU A 73 4.03 -18.93 -2.83
CA LEU A 73 2.57 -18.85 -2.86
C LEU A 73 1.99 -19.57 -4.09
N GLU A 74 2.60 -19.42 -5.26
CA GLU A 74 2.17 -20.09 -6.51
C GLU A 74 2.32 -21.62 -6.46
N ARG A 75 3.33 -22.12 -5.74
CA ARG A 75 3.53 -23.57 -5.54
C ARG A 75 2.62 -24.16 -4.46
N SER A 76 2.00 -23.32 -3.64
CA SER A 76 1.13 -23.75 -2.55
C SER A 76 -0.29 -24.02 -3.06
N PRO A 77 -1.04 -24.96 -2.44
CA PRO A 77 -2.44 -25.16 -2.77
C PRO A 77 -3.24 -23.86 -2.62
N ALA A 78 -4.10 -23.58 -3.59
CA ALA A 78 -4.95 -22.39 -3.55
C ALA A 78 -5.84 -22.42 -2.30
N THR A 79 -5.76 -21.37 -1.50
CA THR A 79 -6.63 -21.15 -0.34
C THR A 79 -7.62 -20.03 -0.64
N GLU A 80 -8.61 -19.84 0.21
CA GLU A 80 -9.52 -18.69 0.12
C GLU A 80 -8.82 -17.33 0.29
N LEU A 81 -7.56 -17.33 0.76
CA LEU A 81 -6.73 -16.17 1.04
C LEU A 81 -5.80 -15.84 -0.15
N LEU A 82 -5.78 -16.68 -1.19
CA LEU A 82 -4.84 -16.56 -2.30
C LEU A 82 -4.89 -15.18 -2.98
N ALA A 83 -6.09 -14.68 -3.27
CA ALA A 83 -6.25 -13.40 -3.94
C ALA A 83 -5.76 -12.22 -3.07
N ASP A 84 -6.06 -12.26 -1.77
CA ASP A 84 -5.58 -11.28 -0.78
C ASP A 84 -4.05 -11.31 -0.67
N ASP A 85 -3.45 -12.49 -0.59
CA ASP A 85 -2.00 -12.68 -0.45
C ASP A 85 -1.24 -12.28 -1.72
N GLN A 86 -1.79 -12.61 -2.90
CA GLN A 86 -1.28 -12.12 -4.19
C GLN A 86 -1.33 -10.59 -4.23
N CYS A 87 -2.47 -9.97 -3.92
CA CYS A 87 -2.60 -8.52 -3.96
C CYS A 87 -1.66 -7.82 -2.96
N LEU A 88 -1.42 -8.41 -1.78
CA LEU A 88 -0.43 -7.91 -0.82
C LEU A 88 0.99 -7.94 -1.41
N LEU A 89 1.40 -9.07 -1.99
CA LEU A 89 2.73 -9.19 -2.60
C LEU A 89 2.91 -8.20 -3.75
N LYS A 90 1.89 -8.08 -4.62
CA LYS A 90 1.89 -7.11 -5.73
C LYS A 90 2.02 -5.67 -5.22
N LEU A 91 1.33 -5.30 -4.13
CA LEU A 91 1.43 -3.96 -3.53
C LEU A 91 2.86 -3.66 -3.08
N LEU A 92 3.47 -4.60 -2.35
CA LEU A 92 4.80 -4.43 -1.79
C LEU A 92 5.88 -4.44 -2.89
N LYS A 93 5.73 -5.30 -3.91
CA LYS A 93 6.63 -5.30 -5.09
C LYS A 93 6.52 -3.99 -5.86
N GLY A 94 5.30 -3.49 -6.08
CA GLY A 94 5.07 -2.20 -6.74
C GLY A 94 5.77 -1.04 -6.02
N LEU A 95 5.78 -1.04 -4.68
CA LEU A 95 6.54 -0.07 -3.88
C LEU A 95 8.05 -0.17 -4.10
N CYS A 96 8.63 -1.38 -4.05
CA CYS A 96 10.05 -1.56 -4.34
C CYS A 96 10.40 -1.07 -5.75
N LEU A 97 9.61 -1.45 -6.75
CA LEU A 97 9.84 -1.10 -8.15
C LEU A 97 9.71 0.40 -8.40
N LYS A 98 8.74 1.06 -7.78
CA LYS A 98 8.63 2.53 -7.77
C LYS A 98 9.92 3.17 -7.26
N HIS A 99 10.46 2.70 -6.14
CA HIS A 99 11.70 3.24 -5.56
C HIS A 99 12.95 2.92 -6.39
N LEU A 100 12.95 1.81 -7.12
CA LEU A 100 14.00 1.44 -8.07
C LEU A 100 13.86 2.11 -9.45
N GLY A 101 12.88 3.00 -9.64
CA GLY A 101 12.65 3.68 -10.91
C GLY A 101 12.02 2.82 -12.01
N LYS A 102 11.53 1.62 -11.68
CA LYS A 102 10.83 0.72 -12.61
C LYS A 102 9.33 1.05 -12.67
N ILE A 103 9.04 2.22 -13.21
CA ILE A 103 7.72 2.88 -13.12
C ILE A 103 6.60 2.07 -13.78
N SER A 104 6.83 1.57 -15.00
CA SER A 104 5.82 0.79 -15.74
C SER A 104 5.44 -0.47 -14.99
N GLU A 105 6.42 -1.21 -14.46
CA GLU A 105 6.16 -2.43 -13.70
C GLU A 105 5.39 -2.12 -12.41
N ALA A 106 5.74 -1.03 -11.71
CA ALA A 106 5.03 -0.59 -10.52
C ALA A 106 3.55 -0.24 -10.81
N GLU A 107 3.29 0.44 -11.93
CA GLU A 107 1.94 0.76 -12.41
C GLU A 107 1.12 -0.51 -12.69
N ASP A 108 1.71 -1.50 -13.35
CA ASP A 108 1.06 -2.79 -13.62
C ASP A 108 0.67 -3.51 -12.31
N TYR A 109 1.56 -3.48 -11.31
CA TYR A 109 1.31 -4.10 -10.02
C TYR A 109 0.17 -3.43 -9.24
N PHE A 110 0.11 -2.09 -9.19
CA PHE A 110 -0.98 -1.40 -8.52
C PHE A 110 -2.30 -1.54 -9.28
N THR A 111 -2.27 -1.51 -10.61
CA THR A 111 -3.44 -1.71 -11.47
C THR A 111 -4.01 -3.11 -11.31
N TYR A 112 -3.16 -4.14 -11.22
CA TYR A 112 -3.58 -5.52 -10.97
C TYR A 112 -4.46 -5.65 -9.72
N ILE A 113 -4.07 -5.00 -8.61
CA ILE A 113 -4.84 -5.05 -7.35
C ILE A 113 -6.22 -4.44 -7.56
N HIS A 114 -6.27 -3.30 -8.25
CA HIS A 114 -7.52 -2.62 -8.53
C HIS A 114 -8.45 -3.48 -9.40
N LEU A 115 -7.93 -4.10 -10.47
CA LEU A 115 -8.70 -4.99 -11.36
C LEU A 115 -9.19 -6.26 -10.65
N ASN A 116 -8.51 -6.70 -9.60
CA ASN A 116 -8.87 -7.88 -8.82
C ASN A 116 -9.62 -7.54 -7.52
N GLU A 117 -10.12 -6.31 -7.35
CA GLU A 117 -10.77 -5.86 -6.10
C GLU A 117 -11.92 -6.77 -5.65
N ARG A 118 -12.68 -7.34 -6.59
CA ARG A 118 -13.81 -8.25 -6.30
C ARG A 118 -13.38 -9.62 -5.78
N LYS A 119 -12.11 -9.99 -5.96
CA LYS A 119 -11.56 -11.26 -5.47
C LYS A 119 -11.00 -11.15 -4.06
N ILE A 120 -10.73 -9.93 -3.58
CA ILE A 120 -10.19 -9.67 -2.24
C ILE A 120 -11.30 -9.86 -1.21
N LYS A 121 -11.11 -10.80 -0.28
CA LYS A 121 -12.15 -11.19 0.70
C LYS A 121 -11.97 -10.57 2.08
N TYR A 122 -10.75 -10.28 2.52
CA TYR A 122 -10.47 -9.92 3.92
C TYR A 122 -9.67 -8.64 4.05
N ASP A 123 -8.64 -8.45 3.22
CA ASP A 123 -7.69 -7.36 3.28
C ASP A 123 -8.10 -6.22 2.35
N HIS A 124 -9.33 -5.74 2.51
CA HIS A 124 -9.91 -4.65 1.72
C HIS A 124 -9.11 -3.34 1.80
N TYR A 125 -8.20 -3.20 2.76
CA TYR A 125 -7.29 -2.06 2.83
C TYR A 125 -6.35 -1.98 1.62
N LEU A 126 -6.08 -3.11 0.95
CA LEU A 126 -5.17 -3.19 -0.19
C LEU A 126 -5.66 -2.31 -1.36
N ILE A 127 -6.97 -2.23 -1.59
CA ILE A 127 -7.54 -1.52 -2.75
C ILE A 127 -7.32 0.00 -2.66
N PRO A 128 -7.78 0.72 -1.61
CA PRO A 128 -7.55 2.15 -1.52
C PRO A 128 -6.07 2.49 -1.32
N ASN A 129 -5.26 1.59 -0.77
CA ASN A 129 -3.81 1.78 -0.69
C ASN A 129 -3.14 1.65 -2.07
N ALA A 130 -3.51 0.67 -2.90
CA ALA A 130 -3.00 0.55 -4.26
C ALA A 130 -3.37 1.76 -5.12
N LEU A 131 -4.61 2.25 -5.02
CA LEU A 131 -5.04 3.48 -5.69
C LEU A 131 -4.25 4.71 -5.22
N LEU A 132 -3.98 4.82 -3.92
CA LEU A 132 -3.15 5.89 -3.36
C LEU A 132 -1.72 5.82 -3.92
N GLU A 133 -1.07 4.66 -3.91
CA GLU A 133 0.31 4.54 -4.42
C GLU A 133 0.40 4.80 -5.93
N LEU A 134 -0.58 4.31 -6.70
CA LEU A 134 -0.70 4.59 -8.13
C LEU A 134 -0.92 6.08 -8.40
N ALA A 135 -1.77 6.73 -7.60
CA ALA A 135 -2.00 8.16 -7.74
C ALA A 135 -0.74 8.98 -7.48
N VAL A 136 0.00 8.66 -6.41
CA VAL A 136 1.28 9.31 -6.13
C VAL A 136 2.27 9.06 -7.27
N LEU A 137 2.36 7.83 -7.78
CA LEU A 137 3.20 7.49 -8.93
C LEU A 137 2.85 8.37 -10.15
N TYR A 138 1.57 8.53 -10.47
CA TYR A 138 1.13 9.38 -11.59
C TYR A 138 1.47 10.85 -11.38
N MET A 139 1.26 11.37 -10.18
CA MET A 139 1.58 12.77 -9.85
C MET A 139 3.07 13.05 -9.96
N ASP A 140 3.92 12.11 -9.50
CA ASP A 140 5.38 12.22 -9.59
C ASP A 140 5.88 12.21 -11.06
N HIS A 141 5.08 11.67 -11.99
CA HIS A 141 5.41 11.54 -13.41
C HIS A 141 4.55 12.44 -14.33
N GLY A 142 4.03 13.55 -13.79
CA GLY A 142 3.32 14.58 -14.57
C GLY A 142 1.86 14.28 -14.92
N ARG A 143 1.35 13.07 -14.62
CA ARG A 143 -0.05 12.65 -14.82
C ARG A 143 -0.95 13.08 -13.66
N ARG A 144 -0.88 14.36 -13.29
CA ARG A 144 -1.49 14.86 -12.04
C ARG A 144 -3.01 14.70 -11.99
N GLU A 145 -3.70 15.05 -13.07
CA GLU A 145 -5.18 14.97 -13.11
C GLU A 145 -5.69 13.55 -12.91
N GLU A 146 -5.02 12.57 -13.52
CA GLU A 146 -5.32 11.15 -13.34
C GLU A 146 -5.07 10.72 -11.89
N GLY A 147 -3.95 11.15 -11.30
CA GLY A 147 -3.65 10.90 -9.89
C GLY A 147 -4.71 11.45 -8.94
N VAL A 148 -5.16 12.70 -9.15
CA VAL A 148 -6.23 13.30 -8.33
C VAL A 148 -7.55 12.52 -8.45
N LYS A 149 -7.93 12.09 -9.66
CA LYS A 149 -9.12 11.24 -9.87
C LYS A 149 -9.04 9.93 -9.09
N LEU A 150 -7.86 9.29 -9.06
CA LEU A 150 -7.62 8.08 -8.28
C LEU A 150 -7.73 8.32 -6.77
N LEU A 151 -7.18 9.43 -6.25
CA LEU A 151 -7.28 9.79 -4.83
C LEU A 151 -8.73 10.03 -4.39
N GLU A 152 -9.52 10.74 -5.21
CA GLU A 152 -10.94 10.96 -4.91
C GLU A 152 -11.73 9.65 -4.93
N ARG A 153 -11.46 8.77 -5.90
CA ARG A 153 -12.05 7.43 -5.93
C ARG A 153 -11.70 6.61 -4.69
N ALA A 154 -10.43 6.59 -4.29
CA ALA A 154 -9.96 5.88 -3.10
C ALA A 154 -10.63 6.38 -1.81
N LYS A 155 -10.89 7.69 -1.73
CA LYS A 155 -11.55 8.34 -0.59
C LYS A 155 -13.05 8.05 -0.51
N GLN A 156 -13.74 8.01 -1.64
CA GLN A 156 -15.21 7.99 -1.68
C GLN A 156 -15.80 6.57 -1.69
N ASN A 157 -15.09 5.62 -2.32
CA ASN A 157 -15.68 4.31 -2.67
C ASN A 157 -15.34 3.18 -1.68
N TYR A 158 -14.44 3.40 -0.72
CA TYR A 158 -13.97 2.36 0.20
C TYR A 158 -14.10 2.81 1.65
N LYS A 159 -14.72 1.98 2.50
CA LYS A 159 -15.01 2.28 3.92
C LYS A 159 -14.93 1.01 4.77
N ASN A 160 -14.82 1.19 6.09
CA ASN A 160 -14.84 0.13 7.11
C ASN A 160 -13.72 -0.91 6.98
N TYR A 161 -12.57 -0.52 6.43
CA TYR A 161 -11.40 -1.39 6.29
C TYR A 161 -10.35 -1.10 7.37
N SER A 162 -9.43 -2.06 7.58
CA SER A 162 -8.38 -1.87 8.58
C SER A 162 -7.43 -0.75 8.20
N MET A 163 -7.06 0.10 9.17
CA MET A 163 -6.19 1.26 8.97
C MET A 163 -6.79 2.37 8.06
N GLU A 164 -8.12 2.41 7.87
CA GLU A 164 -8.81 3.43 7.08
C GLU A 164 -8.42 4.86 7.42
N THR A 165 -8.47 5.23 8.71
CA THR A 165 -8.09 6.58 9.15
C THR A 165 -6.69 6.97 8.67
N ARG A 166 -5.73 6.04 8.72
CA ARG A 166 -4.36 6.30 8.26
C ARG A 166 -4.32 6.49 6.75
N THR A 167 -4.99 5.64 5.98
CA THR A 167 -5.06 5.77 4.51
C THR A 167 -5.72 7.10 4.12
N HIS A 168 -6.79 7.51 4.80
CA HIS A 168 -7.44 8.80 4.56
C HIS A 168 -6.51 9.98 4.84
N PHE A 169 -5.74 9.97 5.93
CA PHE A 169 -4.75 11.01 6.18
C PHE A 169 -3.71 11.11 5.06
N ARG A 170 -3.23 9.98 4.55
CA ARG A 170 -2.29 9.97 3.41
C ARG A 170 -2.92 10.49 2.13
N ILE A 171 -4.18 10.11 1.84
CA ILE A 171 -4.93 10.63 0.69
C ILE A 171 -5.11 12.14 0.80
N GLN A 172 -5.47 12.66 1.99
CA GLN A 172 -5.62 14.10 2.21
C GLN A 172 -4.29 14.84 2.02
N ALA A 173 -3.19 14.30 2.54
CA ALA A 173 -1.86 14.88 2.35
C ALA A 173 -1.47 14.93 0.86
N ALA A 174 -1.71 13.83 0.13
CA ALA A 174 -1.45 13.74 -1.30
C ALA A 174 -2.31 14.72 -2.12
N LEU A 175 -3.60 14.86 -1.80
CA LEU A 175 -4.49 15.85 -2.43
C LEU A 175 -4.06 17.29 -2.14
N HIS A 176 -3.62 17.58 -0.92
CA HIS A 176 -3.11 18.90 -0.56
C HIS A 176 -1.82 19.23 -1.34
N GLN A 177 -0.91 18.27 -1.45
CA GLN A 177 0.32 18.41 -2.26
C GLN A 177 -0.02 18.63 -3.74
N ALA A 178 -1.01 17.93 -4.29
CA ALA A 178 -1.43 18.12 -5.68
C ALA A 178 -1.92 19.55 -5.97
N LYS A 179 -2.60 20.18 -5.00
CA LYS A 179 -3.09 21.56 -5.10
C LYS A 179 -1.96 22.60 -5.00
N SER A 180 -1.05 22.46 -4.04
CA SER A 180 0.03 23.44 -3.84
C SER A 180 1.00 23.52 -5.03
N VAL A 181 1.25 22.40 -5.71
CA VAL A 181 2.10 22.40 -6.93
C VAL A 181 1.36 23.04 -8.13
N SER A 182 0.03 23.13 -8.11
CA SER A 182 -0.72 23.88 -9.13
C SER A 182 -0.55 25.39 -8.95
N GLU A 183 -0.58 25.88 -7.71
CA GLU A 183 -0.47 27.31 -7.38
C GLU A 183 0.95 27.84 -7.67
N ASN A 184 1.99 27.05 -7.38
CA ASN A 184 3.38 27.40 -7.68
C ASN A 184 3.70 27.41 -9.19
N GLY A 185 2.96 26.64 -10.00
CA GLY A 185 3.09 26.63 -11.46
C GLY A 185 2.53 27.88 -12.14
N VAL A 186 1.59 28.59 -11.50
CA VAL A 186 0.99 29.81 -12.04
C VAL A 186 1.88 31.04 -11.79
N HIS A 187 2.67 31.05 -10.72
CA HIS A 187 3.54 32.18 -10.38
C HIS A 187 4.90 32.22 -11.10
N SER A 188 5.29 31.17 -11.83
CA SER A 188 6.57 31.13 -12.57
C SER A 188 6.48 31.57 -14.04
N GLY A 189 5.29 31.95 -14.52
CA GLY A 189 5.03 32.29 -15.93
C GLY A 189 5.02 33.78 -16.29
N THR A 190 5.38 34.72 -15.40
CA THR A 190 5.18 36.16 -15.65
C THR A 190 6.43 37.02 -15.48
N SER A 191 7.64 36.51 -15.71
CA SER A 191 8.84 37.35 -15.68
C SER A 191 9.81 36.98 -16.80
N ALA A 192 9.47 37.40 -18.02
CA ALA A 192 10.42 37.64 -19.09
C ALA A 192 9.81 38.63 -20.12
N VAL A 193 9.68 39.89 -19.71
CA VAL A 193 9.67 41.03 -20.63
C VAL A 193 10.48 42.14 -19.99
N SER A 194 11.72 42.32 -20.46
CA SER A 194 12.46 43.58 -20.60
C SER A 194 13.78 43.29 -21.29
#